data_AF-A0A1M4TK86-F1
#
_entry.id   AF-A0A1M4TK86-F1
#
_cell.length_a   1.000
_cell.length_b   1.000
_cell.length_c   1.000
_cell.angle_alpha   90.00
_cell.angle_beta   90.00
_cell.angle_gamma   90.00
#
_symmetry.space_group_name_H-M   'P 1'
#
loop_
_entity.id
_entity.type
_entity.pdbx_description
1 polymer ?
#
loop_
_entity_poly.entity_id
_entity_poly.type
_entity_poly.pdbx_seq_one_letter_code
_entity_poly.pdbx_strand_id
1 'polypeptide(L)'
;MSFFRKIFSKNKNSNQENKEVPQVKEVFTEEYFDSRYTKQELSEDDLLVDGSFKMIESYFLDNKIKPIIESPIYHPANIDEAIEEGIGFFQYCKLFNQEDKQIGLMVTIAFSYFLIKEYGFKLYQDKTPEFPLRFMTLKYNKDGGVISLYPFEYSLKVLNGEARFSDLFEKIKSNLGNIPSADEFMKNLKKDLNQK
;
A
#
# COMPACT_ATOMS: atom_id res chain seq x y z
N MET A 1 -9.98 1.44 -19.94
CA MET A 1 -9.71 2.87 -19.60
C MET A 1 -10.91 3.65 -19.04
N SER A 2 -12.15 3.10 -18.96
CA SER A 2 -13.35 3.88 -18.56
C SER A 2 -13.65 3.88 -17.05
N PHE A 3 -13.36 2.80 -16.33
CA PHE A 3 -13.70 2.64 -14.91
C PHE A 3 -12.90 3.56 -13.98
N PHE A 4 -11.57 3.58 -14.12
CA PHE A 4 -10.69 4.33 -13.23
C PHE A 4 -10.82 5.85 -13.39
N ARG A 5 -10.99 6.34 -14.63
CA ARG A 5 -11.28 7.76 -14.88
C ARG A 5 -12.50 8.26 -14.11
N LYS A 6 -13.51 7.41 -13.91
CA LYS A 6 -14.73 7.74 -13.15
C LYS A 6 -14.50 7.82 -11.64
N ILE A 7 -13.51 7.11 -11.11
CA ILE A 7 -13.18 7.10 -9.68
C ILE A 7 -12.38 8.35 -9.28
N PHE A 8 -11.47 8.82 -10.14
CA PHE A 8 -10.58 9.95 -9.86
C PHE A 8 -11.10 11.31 -10.36
N SER A 9 -12.31 11.40 -10.93
CA SER A 9 -12.82 12.64 -11.55
C SER A 9 -13.40 13.70 -10.59
N LYS A 10 -13.08 13.68 -9.28
CA LYS A 10 -13.62 14.68 -8.33
C LYS A 10 -12.53 15.34 -7.47
N ASN A 11 -12.48 16.67 -7.60
CA ASN A 11 -11.85 17.69 -6.77
C ASN A 11 -10.31 17.83 -6.83
N LYS A 12 -9.83 18.57 -7.84
CA LYS A 12 -8.59 19.36 -7.72
C LYS A 12 -8.90 20.65 -6.96
N ASN A 13 -8.39 20.77 -5.74
CA ASN A 13 -8.17 22.06 -5.07
C ASN A 13 -6.94 21.97 -4.16
N SER A 14 -5.90 22.78 -4.48
CA SER A 14 -4.91 23.47 -3.62
C SER A 14 -4.08 22.66 -2.60
N ASN A 15 -2.89 23.04 -2.12
CA ASN A 15 -1.79 23.95 -2.45
C ASN A 15 -0.71 23.66 -1.37
N GLN A 16 0.55 23.92 -1.70
CA GLN A 16 1.66 24.33 -0.81
C GLN A 16 2.13 23.38 0.30
N GLU A 17 3.34 22.85 0.09
CA GLU A 17 4.21 22.25 1.10
C GLU A 17 4.77 23.34 2.04
N ASN A 18 4.26 23.40 3.26
CA ASN A 18 4.98 24.00 4.39
C ASN A 18 5.54 22.85 5.25
N LYS A 19 6.85 22.87 5.48
CA LYS A 19 7.54 21.99 6.43
C LYS A 19 7.20 22.43 7.86
N GLU A 20 6.01 22.06 8.34
CA GLU A 20 5.66 22.18 9.76
C GLU A 20 6.10 20.91 10.50
N VAL A 21 6.72 21.12 11.67
CA VAL A 21 7.03 20.08 12.65
C VAL A 21 5.74 19.31 12.97
N PRO A 22 5.74 17.96 12.96
CA PRO A 22 4.52 17.19 13.11
C PRO A 22 3.87 17.44 14.48
N GLN A 23 2.73 18.15 14.49
CA GLN A 23 1.92 18.34 15.69
C GLN A 23 1.10 17.07 15.99
N VAL A 24 1.03 16.69 17.27
CA VAL A 24 0.17 15.58 17.72
C VAL A 24 -1.29 15.97 17.50
N LYS A 25 -1.92 15.37 16.48
CA LYS A 25 -3.26 15.76 16.02
C LYS A 25 -4.38 15.16 16.87
N GLU A 26 -4.20 13.95 17.39
CA GLU A 26 -5.22 13.21 18.17
C GLU A 26 -4.58 12.04 18.92
N VAL A 27 -5.15 11.66 20.07
CA VAL A 27 -4.80 10.43 20.82
C VAL A 27 -5.98 9.48 20.68
N PHE A 28 -5.78 8.36 19.98
CA PHE A 28 -6.81 7.33 19.80
C PHE A 28 -6.69 6.26 20.88
N THR A 29 -7.82 5.85 21.46
CA THR A 29 -7.89 4.70 22.36
C THR A 29 -7.87 3.39 21.57
N GLU A 30 -7.41 2.30 22.21
CA GLU A 30 -7.46 0.95 21.63
C GLU A 30 -8.90 0.52 21.32
N GLU A 31 -9.87 0.88 22.16
CA GLU A 31 -11.29 0.60 21.94
C GLU A 31 -11.82 1.23 20.64
N TYR A 32 -11.47 2.49 20.36
CA TYR A 32 -11.86 3.13 19.10
C TYR A 32 -11.24 2.39 17.91
N PHE A 33 -9.96 2.03 18.02
CA PHE A 33 -9.24 1.32 16.97
C PHE A 33 -9.91 -0.03 16.65
N ASP A 34 -10.17 -0.85 17.67
CA ASP A 34 -10.76 -2.19 17.50
C ASP A 34 -12.21 -2.14 17.00
N SER A 35 -12.95 -1.08 17.33
CA SER A 35 -14.30 -0.87 16.79
C SER A 35 -14.29 -0.61 15.29
N ARG A 36 -13.27 0.10 14.78
CA ARG A 36 -13.15 0.53 13.38
C ARG A 36 -12.44 -0.50 12.51
N TYR A 37 -11.36 -1.08 13.01
CA TYR A 37 -10.46 -1.93 12.23
C TYR A 37 -10.61 -3.39 12.60
N THR A 38 -10.59 -4.26 11.59
CA THR A 38 -10.47 -5.71 11.80
C THR A 38 -9.23 -6.21 11.11
N LYS A 39 -8.32 -6.80 11.89
CA LYS A 39 -7.07 -7.36 11.37
C LYS A 39 -7.41 -8.46 10.35
N GLN A 40 -6.76 -8.40 9.21
CA GLN A 40 -6.83 -9.40 8.15
C GLN A 40 -5.46 -10.09 8.09
N GLU A 41 -5.45 -11.41 8.17
CA GLU A 41 -4.22 -12.17 8.03
C GLU A 41 -4.12 -12.66 6.59
N LEU A 42 -2.98 -12.37 5.95
CA LEU A 42 -2.67 -12.91 4.64
C LEU A 42 -1.69 -14.08 4.84
N SER A 43 -2.17 -15.30 4.64
CA SER A 43 -1.32 -16.48 4.55
C SER A 43 -0.95 -16.76 3.11
N GLU A 44 0.20 -17.39 2.89
CA GLU A 44 0.63 -17.86 1.56
C GLU A 44 -0.37 -18.86 0.97
N ASP A 45 -1.00 -19.68 1.82
CA ASP A 45 -2.03 -20.66 1.43
C ASP A 45 -3.42 -20.03 1.17
N ASP A 46 -3.58 -18.71 1.36
CA ASP A 46 -4.82 -18.04 1.00
C ASP A 46 -4.96 -18.03 -0.53
N LEU A 47 -6.08 -18.56 -1.03
CA LEU A 47 -6.38 -18.64 -2.47
C LEU A 47 -6.26 -17.29 -3.18
N LEU A 48 -6.57 -16.18 -2.50
CA LEU A 48 -6.44 -14.84 -3.06
C LEU A 48 -4.97 -14.43 -3.19
N VAL A 49 -4.15 -14.79 -2.20
CA VAL A 49 -2.70 -14.48 -2.18
C VAL A 49 -1.99 -15.32 -3.24
N ASP A 50 -2.16 -16.64 -3.20
CA ASP A 50 -1.59 -17.58 -4.18
C ASP A 50 -2.04 -17.25 -5.61
N GLY A 51 -3.34 -17.00 -5.80
CA GLY A 51 -3.89 -16.61 -7.10
C GLY A 51 -3.29 -15.31 -7.63
N SER A 52 -3.05 -14.32 -6.76
CA SER A 52 -2.42 -13.06 -7.16
C SER A 52 -0.99 -13.27 -7.63
N PHE A 53 -0.21 -14.10 -6.92
CA PHE A 53 1.18 -14.39 -7.29
C PHE A 53 1.26 -15.16 -8.60
N LYS A 54 0.44 -16.20 -8.74
CA LYS A 54 0.39 -17.02 -9.97
C LYS A 54 -0.04 -16.22 -11.18
N MET A 55 -0.95 -15.26 -11.03
CA MET A 55 -1.34 -14.40 -12.15
C MET A 55 -0.18 -13.50 -12.60
N ILE A 56 0.58 -12.93 -11.65
CA ILE A 56 1.78 -12.13 -11.97
C ILE A 56 2.86 -13.03 -12.61
N GLU A 57 3.08 -14.22 -12.07
CA GLU A 57 4.03 -15.18 -12.62
C GLU A 57 3.64 -15.61 -14.05
N SER A 58 2.37 -15.96 -14.26
CA SER A 58 1.84 -16.34 -15.58
C SER A 58 1.98 -15.21 -16.58
N TYR A 59 1.79 -13.96 -16.15
CA TYR A 59 2.05 -12.80 -17.00
C TYR A 59 3.49 -12.79 -17.54
N PHE A 60 4.48 -12.96 -16.67
CA PHE A 60 5.88 -13.00 -17.08
C PHE A 60 6.18 -14.17 -18.01
N LEU A 61 5.67 -15.36 -17.69
CA LEU A 61 5.87 -16.57 -18.49
C LEU A 61 5.27 -16.45 -19.89
N ASP A 62 4.00 -16.08 -19.98
CA ASP A 62 3.26 -16.03 -21.25
C ASP A 62 3.80 -14.94 -22.19
N ASN A 63 4.23 -13.81 -21.63
CA ASN A 63 4.80 -12.70 -22.39
C ASN A 63 6.32 -12.85 -22.60
N LYS A 64 6.95 -13.91 -22.06
CA LYS A 64 8.40 -14.17 -22.12
C LYS A 64 9.23 -12.99 -21.59
N ILE A 65 8.71 -12.32 -20.57
CA ILE A 65 9.38 -11.21 -19.89
C ILE A 65 10.16 -11.80 -18.70
N LYS A 66 11.43 -11.42 -18.54
CA LYS A 66 12.20 -11.84 -17.36
C LYS A 66 11.85 -10.89 -16.19
N PRO A 67 11.45 -11.40 -15.01
CA PRO A 67 11.27 -10.55 -13.84
C PRO A 67 12.54 -9.78 -13.49
N ILE A 68 12.38 -8.54 -13.00
CA ILE A 68 13.50 -7.72 -12.50
C ILE A 68 14.19 -8.43 -11.33
N ILE A 69 13.39 -8.96 -10.40
CA ILE A 69 13.82 -9.72 -9.23
C ILE A 69 13.35 -11.17 -9.40
N GLU A 70 14.28 -12.13 -9.32
CA GLU A 70 13.96 -13.54 -9.58
C GLU A 70 13.03 -14.15 -8.51
N SER A 71 13.16 -13.72 -7.25
CA SER A 71 12.27 -14.12 -6.15
C SER A 71 12.30 -13.09 -5.02
N PRO A 72 11.16 -12.75 -4.39
CA PRO A 72 9.82 -13.26 -4.70
C PRO A 72 9.18 -12.58 -5.93
N ILE A 73 8.26 -13.27 -6.61
CA ILE A 73 7.58 -12.73 -7.80
C ILE A 73 6.74 -11.49 -7.50
N TYR A 74 6.20 -11.37 -6.28
CA TYR A 74 5.41 -10.24 -5.80
C TYR A 74 6.25 -9.03 -5.35
N HIS A 75 7.55 -9.01 -5.63
CA HIS A 75 8.39 -7.85 -5.33
C HIS A 75 7.84 -6.58 -6.03
N PRO A 76 7.83 -5.39 -5.38
CA PRO A 76 7.28 -4.16 -5.95
C PRO A 76 7.75 -3.84 -7.37
N ALA A 77 9.05 -4.00 -7.62
CA ALA A 77 9.64 -3.79 -8.94
C ALA A 77 9.07 -4.75 -10.02
N ASN A 78 8.80 -6.01 -9.67
CA ASN A 78 8.18 -6.95 -10.60
C ASN A 78 6.71 -6.60 -10.84
N ILE A 79 5.99 -6.13 -9.81
CA ILE A 79 4.60 -5.70 -9.99
C ILE A 79 4.55 -4.49 -10.95
N ASP A 80 5.43 -3.51 -10.77
CA ASP A 80 5.54 -2.36 -11.68
C ASP A 80 5.91 -2.80 -13.11
N GLU A 81 6.91 -3.67 -13.27
CA GLU A 81 7.31 -4.23 -14.56
C GLU A 81 6.14 -4.93 -15.27
N ALA A 82 5.38 -5.76 -14.53
CA ALA A 82 4.23 -6.43 -15.09
C ALA A 82 3.16 -5.44 -15.59
N ILE A 83 2.98 -4.32 -14.89
CA ILE A 83 1.99 -3.30 -15.25
C ILE A 83 2.40 -2.51 -16.50
N GLU A 84 3.70 -2.22 -16.66
CA GLU A 84 4.21 -1.30 -17.67
C GLU A 84 4.68 -1.96 -18.97
N GLU A 85 5.28 -3.15 -18.89
CA GLU A 85 5.84 -3.82 -20.05
C GLU A 85 4.79 -4.56 -20.87
N GLY A 86 5.10 -4.85 -22.14
CA GLY A 86 4.26 -5.68 -23.00
C GLY A 86 2.84 -5.15 -23.22
N ILE A 87 1.84 -6.02 -23.14
CA ILE A 87 0.42 -5.62 -23.23
C ILE A 87 -0.09 -4.95 -21.94
N GLY A 88 0.71 -5.02 -20.86
CA GLY A 88 0.36 -4.61 -19.52
C GLY A 88 -0.49 -5.64 -18.77
N PHE A 89 -0.15 -5.88 -17.50
CA PHE A 89 -0.82 -6.82 -16.61
C PHE A 89 -2.34 -6.64 -16.57
N PHE A 90 -2.81 -5.38 -16.57
CA PHE A 90 -4.24 -5.10 -16.57
C PHE A 90 -4.93 -5.72 -17.79
N GLN A 91 -4.41 -5.50 -19.00
CA GLN A 91 -5.02 -6.05 -20.22
C GLN A 91 -4.90 -7.57 -20.27
N TYR A 92 -3.77 -8.13 -19.83
CA TYR A 92 -3.60 -9.56 -19.70
C TYR A 92 -4.70 -10.18 -18.84
N CYS A 93 -4.95 -9.64 -17.64
CA CYS A 93 -6.03 -10.13 -16.77
C CYS A 93 -7.43 -9.97 -17.39
N LYS A 94 -7.66 -8.94 -18.23
CA LYS A 94 -8.93 -8.80 -18.96
C LYS A 94 -9.16 -9.96 -19.94
N LEU A 95 -8.12 -10.57 -20.51
CA LEU A 95 -8.26 -11.73 -21.39
C LEU A 95 -8.83 -12.96 -20.66
N PHE A 96 -8.65 -13.02 -19.34
CA PHE A 96 -9.21 -14.05 -18.46
C PHE A 96 -10.54 -13.63 -17.82
N ASN A 97 -11.23 -12.63 -18.38
CA ASN A 97 -12.50 -12.10 -17.89
C ASN A 97 -12.47 -11.58 -16.45
N GLN A 98 -11.30 -11.16 -15.94
CA GLN A 98 -11.21 -10.57 -14.61
C GLN A 98 -11.85 -9.17 -14.60
N GLU A 99 -12.60 -8.88 -13.54
CA GLU A 99 -13.18 -7.56 -13.31
C GLU A 99 -12.10 -6.57 -12.85
N ASP A 100 -12.30 -5.28 -13.16
CA ASP A 100 -11.33 -4.22 -12.86
C ASP A 100 -11.00 -4.17 -11.35
N LYS A 101 -12.00 -4.43 -10.50
CA LYS A 101 -11.81 -4.50 -9.04
C LYS A 101 -10.99 -5.71 -8.62
N GLN A 102 -11.17 -6.87 -9.27
CA GLN A 102 -10.40 -8.08 -8.98
C GLN A 102 -8.93 -7.87 -9.33
N ILE A 103 -8.65 -7.28 -10.49
CA ILE A 103 -7.28 -6.96 -10.93
C ILE A 103 -6.62 -5.98 -9.95
N GLY A 104 -7.35 -4.93 -9.55
CA GLY A 104 -6.89 -3.99 -8.51
C GLY A 104 -6.58 -4.69 -7.20
N LEU A 105 -7.43 -5.61 -6.76
CA LEU A 105 -7.20 -6.40 -5.55
C LEU A 105 -5.99 -7.32 -5.67
N MET A 106 -5.74 -7.94 -6.82
CA MET A 106 -4.59 -8.83 -7.00
C MET A 106 -3.26 -8.11 -6.76
N VAL A 107 -3.05 -6.96 -7.40
CA VAL A 107 -1.83 -6.16 -7.20
C VAL A 107 -1.77 -5.56 -5.80
N THR A 108 -2.94 -5.20 -5.22
CA THR A 108 -3.04 -4.72 -3.83
C THR A 108 -2.57 -5.79 -2.85
N ILE A 109 -3.03 -7.03 -3.02
CA ILE A 109 -2.68 -8.16 -2.16
C ILE A 109 -1.21 -8.51 -2.33
N ALA A 110 -0.71 -8.57 -3.58
CA ALA A 110 0.69 -8.84 -3.84
C ALA A 110 1.63 -7.84 -3.15
N PHE A 111 1.38 -6.55 -3.32
CA PHE A 111 2.16 -5.51 -2.66
C PHE A 111 1.99 -5.49 -1.13
N SER A 112 0.77 -5.73 -0.64
CA SER A 112 0.51 -5.79 0.80
C SER A 112 1.25 -6.96 1.44
N TYR A 113 1.24 -8.12 0.80
CA TYR A 113 1.95 -9.30 1.26
C TYR A 113 3.44 -9.06 1.38
N PHE A 114 4.04 -8.42 0.37
CA PHE A 114 5.44 -8.00 0.39
C PHE A 114 5.75 -7.16 1.64
N LEU A 115 4.98 -6.09 1.90
CA LEU A 115 5.23 -5.22 3.05
C LEU A 115 5.00 -5.91 4.40
N ILE A 116 4.06 -6.85 4.48
CA ILE A 116 3.82 -7.65 5.69
C ILE A 116 5.04 -8.55 5.95
N LYS A 117 5.57 -9.24 4.93
CA LYS A 117 6.68 -10.17 5.10
C LYS A 117 8.02 -9.48 5.34
N GLU A 118 8.32 -8.46 4.55
CA GLU A 118 9.62 -7.79 4.61
C GLU A 118 9.72 -6.81 5.79
N TYR A 119 8.63 -6.16 6.16
CA TYR A 119 8.64 -5.06 7.13
C TYR A 119 7.69 -5.25 8.31
N GLY A 120 6.95 -6.37 8.39
CA GLY A 120 6.08 -6.63 9.54
C GLY A 120 4.87 -5.71 9.62
N PHE A 121 4.43 -5.14 8.50
CA PHE A 121 3.14 -4.46 8.44
C PHE A 121 2.01 -5.43 8.80
N LYS A 122 0.87 -4.87 9.25
CA LYS A 122 -0.36 -5.61 9.50
C LYS A 122 -1.47 -5.03 8.63
N LEU A 123 -2.22 -5.89 7.95
CA LEU A 123 -3.36 -5.48 7.15
C LEU A 123 -4.61 -5.43 8.02
N TYR A 124 -5.43 -4.40 7.78
CA TYR A 124 -6.71 -4.21 8.44
C TYR A 124 -7.78 -3.88 7.40
N GLN A 125 -8.97 -4.40 7.63
CA GLN A 125 -10.19 -3.90 7.02
C GLN A 125 -10.72 -2.73 7.85
N ASP A 126 -10.95 -1.58 7.22
CA ASP A 126 -11.60 -0.42 7.82
C ASP A 126 -13.12 -0.53 7.60
N LYS A 127 -13.88 -0.62 8.70
CA LYS A 127 -15.35 -0.70 8.66
C LYS A 127 -16.02 0.64 8.40
N THR A 128 -15.33 1.75 8.68
CA THR A 128 -15.85 3.12 8.54
C THR A 128 -14.85 4.00 7.79
N PRO A 129 -14.48 3.63 6.54
CA PRO A 129 -13.47 4.37 5.81
C PRO A 129 -14.02 5.74 5.39
N GLU A 130 -13.20 6.79 5.56
CA GLU A 130 -13.54 8.15 5.12
C GLU A 130 -13.72 8.24 3.60
N PHE A 131 -13.02 7.39 2.85
CA PHE A 131 -13.10 7.29 1.40
C PHE A 131 -13.35 5.84 0.98
N PRO A 132 -14.22 5.57 0.00
CA PRO A 132 -14.60 4.20 -0.38
C PRO A 132 -13.44 3.27 -0.76
N LEU A 133 -12.33 3.83 -1.25
CA LEU A 133 -11.14 3.06 -1.67
C LEU A 133 -10.20 2.68 -0.51
N ARG A 134 -10.44 3.22 0.70
CA ARG A 134 -9.60 3.02 1.90
C ARG A 134 -10.12 1.93 2.82
N PHE A 135 -10.98 1.05 2.30
CA PHE A 135 -11.51 -0.10 3.04
C PHE A 135 -10.42 -1.10 3.48
N MET A 136 -9.24 -1.05 2.86
CA MET A 136 -8.03 -1.75 3.31
C MET A 136 -6.99 -0.73 3.78
N THR A 137 -6.39 -0.99 4.94
CA THR A 137 -5.32 -0.18 5.50
C THR A 137 -4.18 -1.08 5.99
N LEU A 138 -2.96 -0.83 5.52
CA LEU A 138 -1.74 -1.42 6.07
C LEU A 138 -1.22 -0.51 7.17
N LYS A 139 -0.95 -1.07 8.35
CA LYS A 139 -0.39 -0.34 9.48
C LYS A 139 0.91 -0.97 9.93
N TYR A 140 1.92 -0.14 10.11
CA TYR A 140 3.15 -0.47 10.79
C TYR A 140 3.21 0.29 12.10
N ASN A 141 3.59 -0.40 13.17
CA ASN A 141 3.78 0.19 14.48
C ASN A 141 5.05 -0.41 15.10
N LYS A 142 6.06 0.42 15.33
CA LYS A 142 7.26 0.05 16.06
C LYS A 142 7.71 1.24 16.91
N ASP A 143 7.89 0.99 18.20
CA ASP A 143 8.46 1.94 19.18
C ASP A 143 7.79 3.33 19.16
N GLY A 144 6.49 3.40 18.88
CA GLY A 144 5.72 4.65 18.82
C GLY A 144 5.66 5.31 17.43
N GLY A 145 6.48 4.86 16.47
CA GLY A 145 6.38 5.25 15.07
C GLY A 145 5.27 4.50 14.36
N VAL A 146 4.30 5.23 13.83
CA VAL A 146 3.14 4.65 13.12
C VAL A 146 3.14 5.08 11.66
N ILE A 147 3.10 4.10 10.75
CA ILE A 147 2.83 4.34 9.32
C ILE A 147 1.48 3.69 8.99
N SER A 148 0.61 4.45 8.31
CA SER A 148 -0.63 3.92 7.74
C SER A 148 -0.62 4.14 6.23
N LEU A 149 -0.90 3.09 5.47
CA LEU A 149 -0.98 3.09 4.01
C LEU A 149 -2.34 2.58 3.57
N TYR A 150 -2.83 3.09 2.44
CA TYR A 150 -4.09 2.67 1.82
C TYR A 150 -3.77 1.88 0.54
N PRO A 151 -3.44 0.58 0.65
CA PRO A 151 -2.83 -0.16 -0.45
C PRO A 151 -3.75 -0.28 -1.67
N PHE A 152 -5.07 -0.39 -1.48
CA PHE A 152 -6.00 -0.48 -2.61
C PHE A 152 -6.07 0.83 -3.39
N GLU A 153 -6.27 1.96 -2.70
CA GLU A 153 -6.24 3.29 -3.33
C GLU A 153 -4.93 3.52 -4.09
N TYR A 154 -3.79 3.17 -3.50
CA TYR A 154 -2.48 3.33 -4.14
C TYR A 154 -2.35 2.43 -5.37
N SER A 155 -2.79 1.18 -5.28
CA SER A 155 -2.76 0.24 -6.40
C SER A 155 -3.54 0.74 -7.62
N LEU A 156 -4.67 1.42 -7.41
CA LEU A 156 -5.42 2.03 -8.50
C LEU A 156 -4.64 3.17 -9.18
N LYS A 157 -3.83 3.93 -8.42
CA LYS A 157 -2.94 4.96 -9.00
C LYS A 157 -1.84 4.31 -9.85
N VAL A 158 -1.26 3.21 -9.38
CA VAL A 158 -0.25 2.45 -10.12
C VAL A 158 -0.84 1.89 -11.42
N LEU A 159 -2.01 1.24 -11.36
CA LEU A 159 -2.70 0.72 -12.55
C LEU A 159 -3.10 1.81 -13.56
N ASN A 160 -3.18 3.07 -13.13
CA ASN A 160 -3.43 4.22 -14.00
C ASN A 160 -2.14 4.86 -14.55
N GLY A 161 -0.96 4.36 -14.18
CA GLY A 161 0.32 4.96 -14.55
C GLY A 161 0.62 6.29 -13.84
N GLU A 162 -0.04 6.56 -12.70
CA GLU A 162 0.16 7.79 -11.92
C GLU A 162 1.23 7.63 -10.84
N ALA A 163 1.63 6.40 -10.53
CA ALA A 163 2.54 6.05 -9.46
C ALA A 163 3.21 4.69 -9.72
N ARG A 164 4.23 4.35 -8.92
CA ARG A 164 4.90 3.06 -8.92
C ARG A 164 5.00 2.51 -7.50
N PHE A 165 4.85 1.19 -7.34
CA PHE A 165 5.05 0.53 -6.05
C PHE A 165 6.50 0.62 -5.58
N SER A 166 7.46 0.55 -6.49
CA SER A 166 8.89 0.71 -6.20
C SER A 166 9.21 2.08 -5.59
N ASP A 167 8.61 3.16 -6.09
CA ASP A 167 8.77 4.50 -5.51
C ASP A 167 8.19 4.59 -4.09
N LEU A 168 7.01 4.01 -3.85
CA LEU A 168 6.42 3.95 -2.51
C LEU A 168 7.29 3.11 -1.59
N PHE A 169 7.79 1.99 -2.08
CA PHE A 169 8.66 1.10 -1.34
C PHE A 169 9.93 1.81 -0.87
N GLU A 170 10.63 2.53 -1.74
CA GLU A 170 11.83 3.28 -1.35
C GLU A 170 11.53 4.41 -0.35
N LYS A 171 10.37 5.07 -0.48
CA LYS A 171 9.88 6.04 0.52
C LYS A 171 9.61 5.37 1.88
N ILE A 172 9.00 4.19 1.90
CA ILE A 172 8.76 3.46 3.15
C ILE A 172 10.09 3.07 3.77
N LYS A 173 11.00 2.47 2.99
CA LYS A 173 12.31 2.01 3.44
C LYS A 173 13.14 3.15 4.05
N SER A 174 13.20 4.29 3.37
CA SER A 174 13.89 5.48 3.87
C SER A 174 13.24 6.03 5.15
N ASN A 175 11.91 6.06 5.23
CA ASN A 175 11.22 6.54 6.41
C ASN A 175 11.36 5.59 7.61
N LEU A 176 11.29 4.28 7.41
CA LEU A 176 11.46 3.27 8.45
C LEU A 176 12.84 3.35 9.12
N GLY A 177 13.89 3.63 8.34
CA GLY A 177 15.24 3.86 8.87
C GLY A 177 15.38 5.14 9.73
N ASN A 178 14.39 6.04 9.66
CA ASN A 178 14.40 7.33 10.33
C ASN A 178 13.29 7.46 11.40
N ILE A 179 12.59 6.37 11.75
CA ILE A 179 11.59 6.41 12.81
C ILE A 179 12.31 6.62 14.16
N PRO A 180 12.01 7.71 14.89
CA PRO A 180 12.60 7.93 16.21
C PRO A 180 12.10 6.87 17.19
N SER A 181 12.98 6.46 18.09
CA SER A 181 12.60 5.58 19.21
C SER A 181 11.60 6.27 20.15
N ALA A 182 10.86 5.49 20.94
CA ALA A 182 9.93 6.02 21.95
C ALA A 182 10.63 7.00 22.92
N ASP A 183 11.88 6.72 23.30
CA ASP A 183 12.67 7.59 24.17
C ASP A 183 13.06 8.90 23.48
N GLU A 184 13.43 8.85 22.20
CA GLU A 184 13.68 10.05 21.38
C GLU A 184 12.41 10.88 21.18
N PHE A 185 11.28 10.21 20.94
CA PHE A 185 9.98 10.86 20.86
C PHE A 185 9.65 11.58 22.17
N MET A 186 9.76 10.89 23.31
CA MET A 186 9.50 11.49 24.63
C MET A 186 10.47 12.63 24.96
N LYS A 187 11.74 12.52 24.54
CA LYS A 187 12.74 13.59 24.70
C LYS A 187 12.40 14.81 23.86
N ASN A 188 11.96 14.62 22.62
CA ASN A 188 11.53 15.70 21.74
C ASN A 188 10.24 16.35 22.25
N LEU A 189 9.24 15.56 22.65
CA LEU A 189 8.00 16.05 23.24
C LEU A 189 8.28 16.91 24.50
N LYS A 190 9.17 16.45 25.39
CA LYS A 190 9.58 17.21 26.58
C LYS A 190 10.31 18.51 26.23
N LYS A 191 11.14 18.52 25.17
CA LYS A 191 11.77 19.75 24.68
C LYS A 191 10.73 20.74 24.18
N ASP A 192 9.76 20.29 23.39
CA ASP A 192 8.71 21.13 22.82
C ASP A 192 7.78 21.71 23.89
N LEU A 193 7.49 20.94 24.94
CA LEU A 193 6.70 21.40 26.10
C LEU A 193 7.46 22.42 26.97
N ASN A 194 8.80 22.32 27.04
CA ASN A 194 9.64 23.24 27.83
C ASN A 194 10.06 24.52 27.07
N GLN A 195 9.68 24.64 25.78
CA GLN A 195 9.94 25.83 24.95
C GLN A 195 8.71 26.75 24.82
N LYS A 196 7.64 26.50 25.57
CA LYS A 196 6.50 27.41 25.78
C LYS A 196 6.58 28.07 27.15
#